data_AF-A0A061J0Y1-F1
#
_entry.id   AF-A0A061J0Y1-F1
#
_cell.length_a   1.000
_cell.length_b   1.000
_cell.length_c   1.000
_cell.angle_alpha   90.00
_cell.angle_beta   90.00
_cell.angle_gamma   90.00
#
_symmetry.space_group_name_H-M   'P 1'
#
loop_
_entity.id
_entity.type
_entity.pdbx_description
1 polymer ?
#
loop_
_entity_poly.entity_id
_entity_poly.type
_entity_poly.pdbx_seq_one_letter_code
_entity_poly.pdbx_strand_id
1 'polypeptide(L)'
;MLGDELLGSSAEKTSHLVQAQRRLRQGIVTLLTCLFRERKVRWAMQEKELRLLISEHLCLDAKTSYAVFTENYVIRELFSRGVLIALPSAIIEPKYLPRLGDTKPLPHDGIIVLDPNNLMVNYSLFMCPNSVTRVPNGAPFLKDREVMLFDYSALSRCQTTWGQGIVTGDVTQVVNAKLLPQMGNDVKTVQELYCVMGLGLCLRTEVAMISPSHFLVLMSDCLSYYLSYMISCNGDGVARQYKLNAYPPTLFASLQTRLIPFSHLPSKDPRHLVMNWVDASYLVFEKARLKYAVFGSKAVKDEAMQTNIPLRGIMKHEGQYLYIGITGRHTNSEEAIAACNAVMNAVHYELTSLCRRSFRGVRVKYQDVPITGASLKRESFAIGQETILSRYKADPNVIAEQRRITQNLSDPKAREIEEAIINLPLKLREKKIE
;
A
#
# COMPACT_ATOMS: atom_id res chain seq x y z
N MET A 1 20.56 -4.22 -29.69
CA MET A 1 20.04 -4.34 -31.06
C MET A 1 19.19 -3.13 -31.37
N LEU A 2 19.80 -2.10 -31.96
CA LEU A 2 19.18 -1.04 -32.76
C LEU A 2 20.38 -0.26 -33.33
N GLY A 3 20.76 -0.55 -34.58
CA GLY A 3 21.77 0.22 -35.32
C GLY A 3 22.76 -0.54 -36.21
N ASP A 4 22.76 -1.87 -36.28
CA ASP A 4 23.86 -2.60 -36.94
C ASP A 4 23.72 -2.83 -38.45
N GLU A 5 22.64 -2.38 -39.12
CA GLU A 5 22.41 -2.76 -40.52
C GLU A 5 22.68 -1.68 -41.59
N LEU A 6 23.20 -0.49 -41.25
CA LEU A 6 23.40 0.58 -42.25
C LEU A 6 24.72 1.36 -42.14
N LEU A 7 25.83 0.71 -41.82
CA LEU A 7 27.16 1.34 -41.90
C LEU A 7 28.14 0.50 -42.72
N GLY A 8 27.86 0.43 -44.03
CA GLY A 8 28.87 0.12 -45.04
C GLY A 8 29.94 1.23 -45.07
N SER A 9 31.19 0.82 -44.85
CA SER A 9 32.45 1.54 -45.10
C SER A 9 32.52 3.01 -44.68
N SER A 10 32.85 3.25 -43.40
CA SER A 10 33.38 4.55 -42.96
C SER A 10 34.11 4.46 -41.62
N ALA A 11 35.40 4.12 -41.67
CA ALA A 11 36.29 4.23 -40.50
C ALA A 11 36.49 5.69 -40.05
N GLU A 12 36.28 6.69 -40.94
CA GLU A 12 36.51 8.11 -40.62
C GLU A 12 35.27 8.83 -40.05
N LYS A 13 34.03 8.57 -40.52
CA LYS A 13 32.81 9.20 -39.96
C LYS A 13 32.39 8.64 -38.59
N THR A 14 32.97 7.53 -38.15
CA THR A 14 32.73 6.96 -36.81
C THR A 14 33.74 7.45 -35.77
N SER A 15 34.81 8.14 -36.16
CA SER A 15 35.86 8.61 -35.22
C SER A 15 35.32 9.56 -34.15
N HIS A 16 34.46 10.52 -34.54
CA HIS A 16 33.80 11.45 -33.61
C HIS A 16 32.78 10.74 -32.72
N LEU A 17 32.10 9.70 -33.22
CA LEU A 17 31.19 8.87 -32.43
C LEU A 17 31.96 8.03 -31.41
N VAL A 18 33.13 7.49 -31.77
CA VAL A 18 34.02 6.76 -30.85
C VAL A 18 34.55 7.70 -29.75
N GLN A 19 34.95 8.92 -30.09
CA GLN A 19 35.39 9.91 -29.11
C GLN A 19 34.24 10.36 -28.20
N ALA A 20 33.05 10.62 -28.76
CA ALA A 20 31.85 10.94 -27.98
C ALA A 20 31.46 9.79 -27.05
N GLN A 21 31.50 8.54 -27.52
CA GLN A 21 31.22 7.36 -26.72
C GLN A 21 32.25 7.17 -25.59
N ARG A 22 33.54 7.42 -25.85
CA ARG A 22 34.59 7.39 -24.81
C ARG A 22 34.36 8.46 -23.74
N ARG A 23 34.05 9.70 -24.15
CA ARG A 23 33.71 10.80 -23.23
C ARG A 23 32.50 10.47 -22.38
N LEU A 24 31.44 9.93 -22.99
CA LEU A 24 30.23 9.53 -22.27
C LEU A 24 30.53 8.40 -21.26
N ARG A 25 31.30 7.38 -21.65
CA ARG A 25 31.72 6.31 -20.72
C ARG A 25 32.52 6.86 -19.55
N GLN A 26 33.47 7.75 -19.79
CA GLN A 26 34.27 8.38 -18.74
C GLN A 26 33.43 9.31 -17.85
N GLY A 27 32.47 10.03 -18.43
CA GLY A 27 31.49 10.85 -17.71
C GLY A 27 30.62 10.00 -16.79
N ILE A 28 30.13 8.86 -17.26
CA ILE A 28 29.35 7.91 -16.44
C ILE A 28 30.19 7.36 -15.28
N VAL A 29 31.45 6.95 -15.53
CA VAL A 29 32.34 6.46 -14.47
C VAL A 29 32.60 7.53 -13.40
N THR A 30 32.82 8.77 -13.84
CA THR A 30 33.01 9.91 -12.93
C THR A 30 31.75 10.18 -12.12
N LEU A 31 30.58 10.23 -12.77
CA LEU A 31 29.28 10.40 -12.13
C LEU A 31 29.05 9.34 -11.05
N LEU A 32 29.25 8.06 -11.39
CA LEU A 32 29.10 6.97 -10.42
C LEU A 32 30.07 7.13 -9.24
N THR A 33 31.33 7.50 -9.51
CA THR A 33 32.34 7.74 -8.47
C THR A 33 31.93 8.87 -7.54
N CYS A 34 31.42 9.98 -8.09
CA CYS A 34 30.88 11.09 -7.32
C CYS A 34 29.69 10.65 -6.46
N LEU A 35 28.71 9.94 -7.04
CA LEU A 35 27.57 9.40 -6.29
C LEU A 35 28.01 8.47 -5.15
N PHE A 36 29.02 7.62 -5.37
CA PHE A 36 29.58 6.77 -4.33
C PHE A 36 30.31 7.56 -3.22
N ARG A 37 30.91 8.71 -3.54
CA ARG A 37 31.49 9.61 -2.53
C ARG A 37 30.40 10.32 -1.73
N GLU A 38 29.39 10.85 -2.42
CA GLU A 38 28.24 11.49 -1.80
C GLU A 38 27.53 10.54 -0.83
N ARG A 39 27.36 9.28 -1.22
CA ARG A 39 26.82 8.20 -0.37
C ARG A 39 27.57 8.03 0.95
N LYS A 40 28.88 8.31 1.00
CA LYS A 40 29.68 8.21 2.24
C LYS A 40 29.44 9.37 3.21
N VAL A 41 28.92 10.49 2.73
CA VAL A 41 28.79 11.73 3.49
C VAL A 41 27.32 12.02 3.83
N ARG A 42 26.38 11.67 2.94
CA ARG A 42 24.95 11.94 3.09
C ARG A 42 24.07 10.79 2.59
N TRP A 43 22.89 10.66 3.21
CA TRP A 43 21.91 9.60 2.90
C TRP A 43 21.03 9.92 1.68
N ALA A 44 20.73 11.20 1.46
CA ALA A 44 19.85 11.67 0.41
C ALA A 44 20.30 13.03 -0.13
N MET A 45 19.84 13.38 -1.33
CA MET A 45 20.07 14.66 -1.99
C MET A 45 18.82 15.10 -2.75
N GLN A 46 18.72 16.38 -3.12
CA GLN A 46 17.63 16.88 -3.95
C GLN A 46 17.82 16.43 -5.41
N GLU A 47 16.72 16.25 -6.13
CA GLU A 47 16.71 15.84 -7.53
C GLU A 47 17.46 16.84 -8.40
N LYS A 48 17.31 18.16 -8.15
CA LYS A 48 18.09 19.18 -8.87
C LYS A 48 19.59 19.00 -8.73
N GLU A 49 20.06 18.57 -7.55
CA GLU A 49 21.49 18.35 -7.30
C GLU A 49 21.98 17.14 -8.11
N LEU A 50 21.15 16.11 -8.25
CA LEU A 50 21.48 14.95 -9.10
C LEU A 50 21.50 15.34 -10.58
N ARG A 51 20.54 16.13 -11.03
CA ARG A 51 20.48 16.63 -12.42
C ARG A 51 21.70 17.48 -12.76
N LEU A 52 22.10 18.36 -11.85
CA LEU A 52 23.33 19.15 -12.00
C LEU A 52 24.57 18.25 -12.12
N LEU A 53 24.74 17.25 -11.25
CA LEU A 53 25.84 16.28 -11.35
C LEU A 53 25.84 15.53 -12.69
N ILE A 54 24.67 15.11 -13.18
CA ILE A 54 24.54 14.43 -14.47
C ILE A 54 24.97 15.38 -15.60
N SER A 55 24.44 16.60 -15.62
CA SER A 55 24.74 17.58 -16.66
C SER A 55 26.21 17.99 -16.67
N GLU A 56 26.82 18.21 -15.51
CA GLU A 56 28.24 18.55 -15.38
C GLU A 56 29.15 17.41 -15.87
N HIS A 57 28.88 16.17 -15.47
CA HIS A 57 29.76 15.05 -15.79
C HIS A 57 29.53 14.43 -17.17
N LEU A 58 28.35 14.64 -17.76
CA LEU A 58 28.07 14.25 -19.15
C LEU A 58 28.25 15.40 -20.15
N CYS A 59 28.72 16.57 -19.68
CA CYS A 59 28.90 17.79 -20.48
C CYS A 59 27.64 18.17 -21.27
N LEU A 60 26.48 18.11 -20.62
CA LEU A 60 25.20 18.45 -21.22
C LEU A 60 24.87 19.92 -20.96
N ASP A 61 24.35 20.61 -21.98
CA ASP A 61 23.72 21.92 -21.78
C ASP A 61 22.27 21.71 -21.34
N ALA A 62 22.03 21.82 -20.03
CA ALA A 62 20.74 21.60 -19.36
C ALA A 62 19.58 22.45 -19.90
N LYS A 63 19.86 23.48 -20.73
CA LYS A 63 18.83 24.31 -21.39
C LYS A 63 18.27 23.68 -22.66
N THR A 64 18.85 22.59 -23.15
CA THR A 64 18.43 21.91 -24.37
C THR A 64 17.46 20.77 -24.07
N SER A 65 16.47 20.56 -24.95
CA SER A 65 15.54 19.42 -24.86
C SER A 65 16.27 18.06 -24.87
N TYR A 66 17.44 18.00 -25.52
CA TYR A 66 18.30 16.82 -25.55
C TYR A 66 18.94 16.51 -24.19
N ALA A 67 19.41 17.54 -23.47
CA ALA A 67 19.95 17.36 -22.12
C ALA A 67 18.89 16.87 -21.14
N VAL A 68 17.69 17.49 -21.16
CA VAL A 68 16.57 17.07 -20.30
C VAL A 68 16.19 15.61 -20.56
N PHE A 69 16.14 15.19 -21.83
CA PHE A 69 15.89 13.79 -22.18
C PHE A 69 16.98 12.86 -21.63
N THR A 70 18.25 13.25 -21.79
CA THR A 70 19.40 12.46 -21.35
C THR A 70 19.46 12.33 -19.83
N GLU A 71 19.22 13.42 -19.09
CA GLU A 71 19.12 13.40 -17.62
C GLU A 71 18.04 12.41 -17.15
N ASN A 72 16.84 12.49 -17.72
CA ASN A 72 15.73 11.60 -17.37
C ASN A 72 16.07 10.13 -17.67
N TYR A 73 16.74 9.86 -18.79
CA TYR A 73 17.18 8.52 -19.15
C TYR A 73 18.20 7.98 -18.13
N VAL A 74 19.20 8.79 -17.77
CA VAL A 74 20.24 8.40 -16.80
C VAL A 74 19.66 8.16 -15.41
N ILE A 75 18.79 9.06 -14.91
CA ILE A 75 18.11 8.88 -13.62
C ILE A 75 17.32 7.58 -13.62
N ARG A 76 16.58 7.29 -14.71
CA ARG A 76 15.81 6.06 -14.85
C ARG A 76 16.70 4.81 -14.84
N GLU A 77 17.85 4.84 -15.53
CA GLU A 77 18.78 3.71 -15.55
C GLU A 77 19.46 3.49 -14.20
N LEU A 78 19.84 4.57 -13.50
CA LEU A 78 20.39 4.48 -12.14
C LEU A 78 19.35 3.90 -11.18
N PHE A 79 18.07 4.32 -11.30
CA PHE A 79 16.96 3.77 -10.53
C PHE A 79 16.68 2.31 -10.87
N SER A 80 16.57 1.95 -12.16
CA SER A 80 16.25 0.59 -12.61
C SER A 80 17.30 -0.43 -12.19
N ARG A 81 18.56 0.00 -12.08
CA ARG A 81 19.71 -0.79 -11.61
C ARG A 81 19.88 -0.76 -10.09
N GLY A 82 19.05 -0.02 -9.37
CA GLY A 82 19.11 0.10 -7.91
C GLY A 82 20.35 0.85 -7.41
N VAL A 83 20.98 1.71 -8.23
CA VAL A 83 22.10 2.57 -7.81
C VAL A 83 21.58 3.70 -6.92
N LEU A 84 20.40 4.22 -7.22
CA LEU A 84 19.70 5.24 -6.45
C LEU A 84 18.23 4.85 -6.29
N ILE A 85 17.58 5.43 -5.28
CA ILE A 85 16.14 5.31 -5.08
C ILE A 85 15.57 6.72 -5.08
N ALA A 86 14.68 7.01 -6.01
CA ALA A 86 14.02 8.30 -6.05
C ALA A 86 12.69 8.22 -5.31
N LEU A 87 12.42 9.22 -4.49
CA LEU A 87 11.15 9.36 -3.81
C LEU A 87 10.08 9.87 -4.79
N PRO A 88 8.79 9.74 -4.48
CA PRO A 88 7.68 9.90 -5.44
C PRO A 88 7.50 11.33 -5.95
N SER A 89 7.99 12.31 -5.20
CA SER A 89 8.14 13.68 -5.63
C SER A 89 9.23 13.85 -6.70
N ALA A 90 10.15 12.89 -6.85
CA ALA A 90 11.25 12.88 -7.83
C ALA A 90 11.01 12.01 -9.08
N ILE A 91 10.14 10.99 -9.02
CA ILE A 91 9.84 10.14 -10.17
C ILE A 91 8.35 10.14 -10.43
N ILE A 92 8.01 11.05 -11.32
CA ILE A 92 6.78 11.06 -12.05
C ILE A 92 6.67 9.77 -12.89
N GLU A 93 5.50 9.14 -12.81
CA GLU A 93 5.02 8.15 -13.78
C GLU A 93 5.31 8.56 -15.24
N PRO A 94 5.44 7.62 -16.19
CA PRO A 94 5.67 7.93 -17.60
C PRO A 94 4.70 8.95 -18.22
N LYS A 95 3.52 9.16 -17.61
CA LYS A 95 2.48 10.08 -18.08
C LYS A 95 2.72 11.58 -17.80
N TYR A 96 3.67 11.95 -16.93
CA TYR A 96 4.09 13.37 -16.81
C TYR A 96 5.55 13.62 -17.17
N LEU A 97 6.16 12.75 -17.99
CA LEU A 97 7.26 13.18 -18.83
C LEU A 97 6.73 14.34 -19.71
N PRO A 98 7.36 15.52 -19.70
CA PRO A 98 6.96 16.56 -20.62
C PRO A 98 7.06 15.99 -22.03
N ARG A 99 5.95 16.08 -22.77
CA ARG A 99 6.00 15.92 -24.23
C ARG A 99 6.98 16.98 -24.73
N LEU A 100 7.78 16.65 -25.75
CA LEU A 100 8.68 17.59 -26.44
C LEU A 100 7.91 18.91 -26.68
N GLY A 101 8.14 19.93 -25.84
CA GLY A 101 7.42 21.21 -25.92
C GLY A 101 7.04 21.85 -24.57
N ASP A 102 6.80 21.10 -23.50
CA ASP A 102 6.33 21.68 -22.23
C ASP A 102 7.47 21.84 -21.20
N THR A 103 8.22 22.94 -21.31
CA THR A 103 9.26 23.35 -20.34
C THR A 103 8.67 24.10 -19.14
N LYS A 104 7.64 23.53 -18.48
CA LYS A 104 7.26 24.03 -17.15
C LYS A 104 8.09 23.32 -16.08
N PRO A 105 8.77 24.05 -15.18
CA PRO A 105 9.45 23.43 -14.06
C PRO A 105 8.45 22.61 -13.24
N LEU A 106 8.89 21.45 -12.78
CA LEU A 106 8.09 20.63 -11.89
C LEU A 106 7.81 21.43 -10.61
N PRO A 107 6.58 21.39 -10.08
CA PRO A 107 6.19 22.22 -8.93
C PRO A 107 6.94 21.88 -7.64
N HIS A 108 7.66 20.75 -7.60
CA HIS A 108 8.42 20.28 -6.44
C HIS A 108 9.76 19.67 -6.91
N ASP A 109 10.83 19.95 -6.15
CA ASP A 109 12.13 19.28 -6.28
C ASP A 109 12.06 17.98 -5.47
N GLY A 110 12.24 16.83 -6.13
CA GLY A 110 12.11 15.54 -5.47
C GLY A 110 13.34 15.16 -4.64
N ILE A 111 13.23 14.11 -3.82
CA ILE A 111 14.36 13.62 -3.01
C ILE A 111 14.91 12.32 -3.63
N ILE A 112 16.23 12.23 -3.75
CA ILE A 112 16.97 11.05 -4.19
C ILE A 112 17.74 10.45 -3.02
N VAL A 113 17.42 9.21 -2.66
CA VAL A 113 18.17 8.41 -1.69
C VAL A 113 19.36 7.76 -2.38
N LEU A 114 20.55 8.00 -1.83
CA LEU A 114 21.83 7.58 -2.40
C LEU A 114 22.31 6.21 -1.92
N ASP A 115 21.68 5.69 -0.87
CA ASP A 115 22.05 4.42 -0.25
C ASP A 115 20.85 3.44 -0.13
N PRO A 116 20.70 2.52 -1.09
CA PRO A 116 19.71 1.45 -1.01
C PRO A 116 19.86 0.53 0.21
N ASN A 117 21.09 0.27 0.67
CA ASN A 117 21.31 -0.62 1.82
C ASN A 117 20.80 0.01 3.11
N ASN A 118 21.06 1.30 3.27
CA ASN A 118 20.58 2.07 4.42
C ASN A 118 19.05 2.25 4.40
N LEU A 119 18.44 2.41 3.20
CA LEU A 119 16.99 2.34 3.09
C LEU A 119 16.45 0.95 3.45
N MET A 120 17.13 -0.13 3.07
CA MET A 120 16.76 -1.49 3.48
C MET A 120 16.86 -1.69 4.99
N VAL A 121 17.86 -1.10 5.65
CA VAL A 121 17.97 -1.10 7.12
C VAL A 121 16.83 -0.30 7.74
N ASN A 122 16.52 0.89 7.23
CA ASN A 122 15.38 1.69 7.70
C ASN A 122 14.05 0.97 7.51
N TYR A 123 13.84 0.35 6.35
CA TYR A 123 12.69 -0.52 6.07
C TYR A 123 12.63 -1.70 7.05
N SER A 124 13.77 -2.32 7.35
CA SER A 124 13.83 -3.44 8.30
C SER A 124 13.51 -3.00 9.73
N LEU A 125 13.99 -1.83 10.14
CA LEU A 125 13.65 -1.21 11.42
C LEU A 125 12.16 -0.85 11.48
N PHE A 126 11.60 -0.36 10.38
CA PHE A 126 10.17 -0.09 10.27
C PHE A 126 9.36 -1.38 10.34
N MET A 127 9.70 -2.43 9.59
CA MET A 127 8.89 -3.66 9.53
C MET A 127 9.05 -4.61 10.71
N CYS A 128 10.27 -4.75 11.24
CA CYS A 128 10.53 -5.67 12.34
C CYS A 128 11.67 -5.15 13.24
N PRO A 129 11.36 -4.26 14.19
CA PRO A 129 12.36 -3.60 15.03
C PRO A 129 13.12 -4.61 15.89
N ASN A 130 12.42 -5.67 16.30
CA ASN A 130 12.92 -6.77 17.12
C ASN A 130 13.82 -7.75 16.34
N SER A 131 13.81 -7.72 15.01
CA SER A 131 14.75 -8.55 14.21
C SER A 131 16.16 -7.97 14.21
N VAL A 132 16.31 -6.67 14.46
CA VAL A 132 17.60 -5.99 14.51
C VAL A 132 18.27 -6.14 15.89
N THR A 133 17.53 -6.56 16.92
CA THR A 133 18.04 -6.78 18.29
C THR A 133 18.62 -8.17 18.54
N ARG A 134 18.28 -9.18 17.72
CA ARG A 134 18.89 -10.51 17.82
C ARG A 134 20.15 -10.56 16.98
N VAL A 135 21.28 -10.21 17.59
CA VAL A 135 22.62 -10.58 17.07
C VAL A 135 22.64 -12.10 16.98
N PRO A 136 22.67 -12.72 15.78
CA PRO A 136 22.97 -14.13 15.70
C PRO A 136 24.41 -14.28 16.16
N ASN A 137 24.64 -15.09 17.20
CA ASN A 137 26.00 -15.44 17.61
C ASN A 137 26.76 -15.96 16.37
N GLY A 138 27.64 -15.14 15.80
CA GLY A 138 28.60 -15.55 14.78
C GLY A 138 28.57 -14.89 13.39
N ALA A 139 27.69 -13.92 13.06
CA ALA A 139 27.72 -13.27 11.73
C ALA A 139 27.95 -11.74 11.81
N PRO A 140 29.06 -11.20 11.27
CA PRO A 140 29.41 -9.78 11.35
C PRO A 140 28.74 -8.96 10.23
N PHE A 141 27.47 -9.19 9.93
CA PHE A 141 26.80 -8.51 8.80
C PHE A 141 26.52 -7.02 9.07
N LEU A 142 26.52 -6.60 10.34
CA LEU A 142 26.33 -5.20 10.77
C LEU A 142 27.53 -4.71 11.58
N LYS A 143 28.73 -4.80 11.01
CA LYS A 143 29.96 -4.27 11.65
C LYS A 143 30.00 -2.74 11.73
N ASP A 144 29.10 -2.04 11.04
CA ASP A 144 28.96 -0.59 11.16
C ASP A 144 28.12 -0.23 12.38
N ARG A 145 28.84 0.11 13.44
CA ARG A 145 28.40 0.41 14.82
C ARG A 145 27.33 1.48 14.97
N GLU A 146 26.89 2.14 13.90
CA GLU A 146 25.89 3.18 14.00
C GLU A 146 24.46 2.62 14.10
N VAL A 147 24.13 1.46 13.51
CA VAL A 147 22.75 0.88 13.59
C VAL A 147 22.41 0.49 15.03
N MET A 148 23.41 0.23 15.88
CA MET A 148 23.24 -0.05 17.31
C MET A 148 22.95 1.20 18.17
N LEU A 149 22.99 2.42 17.62
CA LEU A 149 22.63 3.66 18.33
C LEU A 149 21.13 3.95 18.30
N PHE A 150 20.31 3.00 17.83
CA PHE A 150 18.87 3.14 17.81
C PHE A 150 18.29 3.04 19.23
N ASP A 151 17.59 4.07 19.71
CA ASP A 151 17.01 4.10 21.05
C ASP A 151 15.73 3.24 21.13
N TYR A 152 15.91 1.95 21.43
CA TYR A 152 14.82 0.99 21.62
C TYR A 152 13.90 1.35 22.80
N SER A 153 14.35 2.16 23.76
CA SER A 153 13.49 2.60 24.87
C SER A 153 12.40 3.56 24.39
N ALA A 154 12.65 4.32 23.33
CA ALA A 154 11.66 5.20 22.72
C ALA A 154 10.57 4.41 21.96
N LEU A 155 10.90 3.27 21.36
CA LEU A 155 9.90 2.42 20.68
C LEU A 155 8.85 1.84 21.62
N SER A 156 9.23 1.51 22.86
CA SER A 156 8.30 0.98 23.86
C SER A 156 7.12 1.92 24.13
N ARG A 157 7.36 3.24 24.02
CA ARG A 157 6.35 4.28 24.24
C ARG A 157 5.33 4.37 23.09
N CYS A 158 5.72 3.95 21.89
CA CYS A 158 4.89 4.00 20.70
C CYS A 158 4.37 2.61 20.27
N GLN A 159 4.67 1.57 21.05
CA GLN A 159 4.38 0.18 20.71
C GLN A 159 2.88 -0.11 20.56
N THR A 160 2.04 0.59 21.33
CA THR A 160 0.58 0.38 21.30
C THR A 160 -0.04 0.88 20.00
N THR A 161 0.28 2.09 19.56
CA THR A 161 -0.25 2.64 18.29
C THR A 161 0.34 1.89 17.11
N TRP A 162 1.65 1.63 17.15
CA TRP A 162 2.33 0.91 16.08
C TRP A 162 1.84 -0.52 15.90
N GLY A 163 1.64 -1.28 16.99
CA GLY A 163 1.08 -2.64 16.95
C GLY A 163 -0.40 -2.71 16.56
N GLN A 164 -1.09 -1.56 16.51
CA GLN A 164 -2.44 -1.43 15.94
C GLN A 164 -2.40 -1.03 14.46
N GLY A 165 -1.21 -0.98 13.85
CA GLY A 165 -1.02 -0.48 12.50
C GLY A 165 -1.19 1.03 12.35
N ILE A 166 -1.19 1.80 13.43
CA ILE A 166 -1.18 3.27 13.39
C ILE A 166 0.25 3.77 13.60
N VAL A 167 0.85 4.30 12.55
CA VAL A 167 2.18 4.91 12.60
C VAL A 167 1.99 6.41 12.76
N THR A 168 2.00 6.88 14.00
CA THR A 168 1.95 8.30 14.38
C THR A 168 3.31 8.99 14.15
N GLY A 169 3.35 10.31 14.23
CA GLY A 169 4.56 11.08 13.92
C GLY A 169 5.74 10.77 14.83
N ASP A 170 5.48 10.46 16.10
CA ASP A 170 6.46 9.97 17.07
C ASP A 170 7.05 8.61 16.66
N VAL A 171 6.24 7.66 16.18
CA VAL A 171 6.73 6.39 15.61
C VAL A 171 7.68 6.67 14.45
N THR A 172 7.26 7.53 13.52
CA THR A 172 8.09 7.91 12.37
C THR A 172 9.39 8.58 12.83
N GLN A 173 9.34 9.44 13.85
CA GLN A 173 10.51 10.10 14.44
C GLN A 173 11.52 9.10 15.02
N VAL A 174 11.04 8.16 15.80
CA VAL A 174 11.90 7.15 16.43
C VAL A 174 12.52 6.24 15.36
N VAL A 175 11.72 5.73 14.41
CA VAL A 175 12.19 4.83 13.34
C VAL A 175 13.18 5.54 12.39
N ASN A 176 12.98 6.83 12.13
CA ASN A 176 13.74 7.59 11.13
C ASN A 176 14.71 8.61 11.72
N ALA A 177 15.11 8.48 12.99
CA ALA A 177 15.95 9.45 13.67
C ALA A 177 17.21 9.89 12.88
N LYS A 178 17.77 9.01 12.03
CA LYS A 178 18.91 9.30 11.15
C LYS A 178 18.57 9.90 9.79
N LEU A 179 17.43 9.50 9.21
CA LEU A 179 17.00 9.95 7.88
C LEU A 179 16.31 11.33 7.97
N LEU A 180 15.62 11.59 9.08
CA LEU A 180 14.84 12.81 9.28
C LEU A 180 15.62 14.12 9.16
N PRO A 181 16.81 14.30 9.78
CA PRO A 181 17.57 15.53 9.63
C PRO A 181 17.92 15.87 8.19
N GLN A 182 18.15 14.85 7.36
CA GLN A 182 18.45 14.99 5.92
C GLN A 182 17.21 15.34 5.09
N MET A 183 16.02 15.11 5.64
CA MET A 183 14.72 15.50 5.08
C MET A 183 14.19 16.78 5.74
N GLY A 184 15.07 17.61 6.33
CA GLY A 184 14.68 18.85 7.01
C GLY A 184 13.86 18.64 8.29
N ASN A 185 13.97 17.46 8.90
CA ASN A 185 13.12 16.98 10.00
C ASN A 185 11.62 16.91 9.65
N ASP A 186 11.29 16.80 8.35
CA ASP A 186 9.91 16.69 7.89
C ASP A 186 9.38 15.25 7.99
N VAL A 187 8.72 14.99 9.12
CA VAL A 187 8.05 13.72 9.42
C VAL A 187 6.97 13.37 8.38
N LYS A 188 6.28 14.38 7.85
CA LYS A 188 5.19 14.16 6.89
C LYS A 188 5.75 13.62 5.57
N THR A 189 6.86 14.18 5.09
CA THR A 189 7.52 13.69 3.87
C THR A 189 7.99 12.24 4.02
N VAL A 190 8.45 11.81 5.20
CA VAL A 190 8.80 10.40 5.48
C VAL A 190 7.56 9.49 5.47
N GLN A 191 6.44 9.92 6.04
CA GLN A 191 5.20 9.13 5.98
C GLN A 191 4.65 9.02 4.56
N GLU A 192 4.74 10.10 3.76
CA GLU A 192 4.38 10.09 2.34
C GLU A 192 5.25 9.11 1.54
N LEU A 193 6.54 9.02 1.88
CA LEU A 193 7.45 8.00 1.33
C LEU A 193 6.93 6.58 1.61
N TYR A 194 6.62 6.26 2.87
CA TYR A 194 6.08 4.93 3.21
C TYR A 194 4.79 4.63 2.46
N CYS A 195 3.93 5.62 2.25
CA CYS A 195 2.70 5.46 1.50
C CYS A 195 2.97 5.07 0.04
N VAL A 196 3.94 5.70 -0.63
CA VAL A 196 4.26 5.34 -2.02
C VAL A 196 5.05 4.05 -2.14
N MET A 197 5.83 3.69 -1.13
CA MET A 197 6.39 2.34 -1.02
C MET A 197 5.29 1.27 -0.82
N GLY A 198 4.01 1.66 -0.72
CA GLY A 198 2.87 0.76 -0.54
C GLY A 198 2.76 0.23 0.88
N LEU A 199 3.46 0.84 1.84
CA LEU A 199 3.55 0.37 3.22
C LEU A 199 2.44 0.94 4.10
N GLY A 200 1.63 1.86 3.59
CA GLY A 200 0.46 2.34 4.29
C GLY A 200 -0.26 3.51 3.62
N LEU A 201 -1.14 4.13 4.39
CA LEU A 201 -2.05 5.19 3.95
C LEU A 201 -1.97 6.38 4.91
N CYS A 202 -1.56 7.55 4.41
CA CYS A 202 -1.48 8.77 5.20
C CYS A 202 -2.86 9.33 5.54
N LEU A 203 -3.06 9.68 6.80
CA LEU A 203 -4.26 10.32 7.34
C LEU A 203 -4.11 11.83 7.20
N ARG A 204 -4.66 12.43 6.14
CA ARG A 204 -4.46 13.84 5.75
C ARG A 204 -4.56 14.90 6.86
N THR A 205 -5.34 14.66 7.91
CA THR A 205 -5.58 15.63 8.99
C THR A 205 -4.52 15.61 10.08
N GLU A 206 -3.64 14.60 10.10
CA GLU A 206 -2.69 14.35 11.18
C GLU A 206 -1.36 13.82 10.61
N VAL A 207 -0.26 13.94 11.36
CA VAL A 207 1.01 13.27 11.01
C VAL A 207 0.91 11.81 11.42
N ALA A 208 0.06 11.06 10.71
CA ALA A 208 -0.20 9.65 10.99
C ALA A 208 -0.49 8.88 9.71
N MET A 209 -0.16 7.59 9.69
CA MET A 209 -0.50 6.68 8.60
C MET A 209 -0.97 5.32 9.13
N ILE A 210 -1.85 4.66 8.38
CA ILE A 210 -2.26 3.28 8.66
C ILE A 210 -1.36 2.34 7.86
N SER A 211 -0.71 1.39 8.51
CA SER A 211 0.20 0.42 7.91
C SER A 211 -0.29 -1.02 8.20
N PRO A 212 -0.94 -1.70 7.23
CA PRO A 212 -1.50 -3.04 7.45
C PRO A 212 -0.49 -4.10 7.83
N SER A 213 0.77 -3.95 7.39
CA SER A 213 1.86 -4.85 7.73
C SER A 213 2.15 -4.93 9.23
N HIS A 214 1.61 -3.99 10.02
CA HIS A 214 1.80 -3.90 11.48
C HIS A 214 0.56 -4.31 12.27
N PHE A 215 -0.51 -4.75 11.63
CA PHE A 215 -1.60 -5.38 12.38
C PHE A 215 -1.05 -6.63 13.09
N LEU A 216 -1.40 -6.81 14.36
CA LEU A 216 -0.90 -7.92 15.19
C LEU A 216 -1.97 -8.98 15.50
N VAL A 217 -3.17 -8.78 14.98
CA VAL A 217 -4.35 -9.53 15.39
C VAL A 217 -5.01 -10.16 14.17
N LEU A 218 -5.32 -11.45 14.29
CA LEU A 218 -6.08 -12.20 13.30
C LEU A 218 -7.57 -12.07 13.58
N MET A 219 -8.37 -12.11 12.53
CA MET A 219 -9.82 -12.24 12.68
C MET A 219 -10.13 -13.60 13.31
N SER A 220 -10.94 -13.60 14.37
CA SER A 220 -11.37 -14.85 15.00
C SER A 220 -12.29 -15.66 14.08
N ASP A 221 -12.37 -16.97 14.30
CA ASP A 221 -13.30 -17.83 13.57
C ASP A 221 -14.75 -17.35 13.73
N CYS A 222 -15.16 -16.97 14.96
CA CYS A 222 -16.48 -16.43 15.24
C CYS A 222 -16.82 -15.25 14.31
N LEU A 223 -15.95 -14.23 14.28
CA LEU A 223 -16.16 -13.06 13.44
C LEU A 223 -16.08 -13.39 11.96
N SER A 224 -15.22 -14.33 11.54
CA SER A 224 -15.11 -14.73 10.14
C SER A 224 -16.41 -15.30 9.58
N TYR A 225 -17.10 -16.16 10.34
CA TYR A 225 -18.42 -16.68 9.95
C TYR A 225 -19.52 -15.62 10.11
N TYR A 226 -19.50 -14.90 11.23
CA TYR A 226 -20.52 -13.90 11.55
C TYR A 226 -20.54 -12.76 10.52
N LEU A 227 -19.38 -12.22 10.17
CA LEU A 227 -19.26 -11.14 9.20
C LEU A 227 -19.62 -11.59 7.79
N SER A 228 -19.18 -12.77 7.36
CA SER A 228 -19.58 -13.33 6.07
C SER A 228 -21.11 -13.52 5.97
N TYR A 229 -21.75 -13.94 7.06
CA TYR A 229 -23.21 -14.05 7.13
C TYR A 229 -23.89 -12.68 7.05
N MET A 230 -23.43 -11.68 7.81
CA MET A 230 -23.95 -10.32 7.76
C MET A 230 -23.80 -9.68 6.38
N ILE A 231 -22.64 -9.84 5.73
CA ILE A 231 -22.43 -9.39 4.35
C ILE A 231 -23.42 -10.08 3.41
N SER A 232 -23.59 -11.40 3.50
CA SER A 232 -24.57 -12.09 2.64
C SER A 232 -26.03 -11.67 2.89
N CYS A 233 -26.37 -11.23 4.10
CA CYS A 233 -27.73 -10.76 4.42
C CYS A 233 -27.91 -9.26 4.09
N ASN A 234 -26.81 -8.52 3.92
CA ASN A 234 -26.85 -7.11 3.57
C ASN A 234 -27.56 -6.88 2.23
N GLY A 235 -27.33 -7.74 1.23
CA GLY A 235 -27.93 -7.65 -0.09
C GLY A 235 -27.36 -8.68 -1.05
N ASP A 236 -27.81 -8.61 -2.30
CA ASP A 236 -27.28 -9.44 -3.37
C ASP A 236 -25.97 -8.84 -3.92
N GLY A 237 -25.15 -9.67 -4.53
CA GLY A 237 -23.86 -9.25 -5.04
C GLY A 237 -23.02 -10.41 -5.53
N VAL A 238 -21.71 -10.23 -5.43
CA VAL A 238 -20.74 -11.17 -6.00
C VAL A 238 -19.57 -11.39 -5.05
N ALA A 239 -19.06 -12.60 -5.06
CA ALA A 239 -17.80 -12.94 -4.45
C ALA A 239 -16.87 -13.62 -5.46
N ARG A 240 -15.57 -13.53 -5.17
CA ARG A 240 -14.51 -14.21 -5.90
C ARG A 240 -13.62 -14.93 -4.91
N GLN A 241 -13.37 -16.20 -5.20
CA GLN A 241 -12.33 -16.99 -4.54
C GLN A 241 -11.10 -17.02 -5.43
N TYR A 242 -10.04 -16.34 -5.00
CA TYR A 242 -8.79 -16.22 -5.73
C TYR A 242 -7.83 -17.33 -5.32
N LYS A 243 -7.34 -18.07 -6.32
CA LYS A 243 -6.22 -19.01 -6.18
C LYS A 243 -4.98 -18.40 -6.80
N LEU A 244 -3.94 -18.24 -5.98
CA LEU A 244 -2.63 -17.79 -6.43
C LEU A 244 -1.70 -18.99 -6.58
N ASN A 245 -0.84 -18.97 -7.60
CA ASN A 245 0.19 -20.01 -7.77
C ASN A 245 1.29 -19.94 -6.70
N ALA A 246 1.52 -18.75 -6.14
CA ALA A 246 2.40 -18.49 -5.02
C ALA A 246 1.79 -17.34 -4.21
N TYR A 247 1.91 -17.42 -2.87
CA TYR A 247 1.38 -16.40 -1.97
C TYR A 247 2.50 -15.65 -1.27
N PRO A 248 2.94 -14.48 -1.80
CA PRO A 248 3.92 -13.65 -1.11
C PRO A 248 3.38 -13.16 0.23
N PRO A 249 4.15 -13.20 1.33
CA PRO A 249 3.68 -12.80 2.65
C PRO A 249 3.12 -11.37 2.73
N THR A 250 3.64 -10.44 1.93
CA THR A 250 3.23 -9.03 1.92
C THR A 250 2.13 -8.71 0.90
N LEU A 251 1.66 -9.70 0.13
CA LEU A 251 0.64 -9.46 -0.90
C LEU A 251 -0.68 -9.00 -0.27
N PHE A 252 -1.12 -9.64 0.82
CA PHE A 252 -2.35 -9.26 1.52
C PHE A 252 -2.28 -7.81 2.00
N ALA A 253 -1.25 -7.49 2.79
CA ALA A 253 -1.04 -6.17 3.35
C ALA A 253 -0.93 -5.09 2.25
N SER A 254 -0.27 -5.40 1.13
CA SER A 254 -0.17 -4.49 -0.01
C SER A 254 -1.52 -4.24 -0.70
N LEU A 255 -2.36 -5.28 -0.81
CA LEU A 255 -3.71 -5.12 -1.33
C LEU A 255 -4.60 -4.37 -0.33
N GLN A 256 -4.50 -4.70 0.97
CA GLN A 256 -5.16 -3.96 2.05
C GLN A 256 -4.83 -2.49 1.95
N THR A 257 -3.56 -2.07 1.83
CA THR A 257 -3.16 -0.66 1.72
C THR A 257 -3.95 0.09 0.64
N ARG A 258 -4.18 -0.53 -0.52
CA ARG A 258 -4.94 0.08 -1.62
C ARG A 258 -6.44 0.16 -1.34
N LEU A 259 -6.94 -0.69 -0.45
CA LEU A 259 -8.34 -0.80 -0.07
C LEU A 259 -8.67 -0.20 1.32
N ILE A 260 -7.66 0.19 2.13
CA ILE A 260 -7.86 0.78 3.46
C ILE A 260 -8.89 1.93 3.43
N PRO A 261 -8.90 2.83 2.43
CA PRO A 261 -9.86 3.92 2.44
C PRO A 261 -11.33 3.51 2.37
N PHE A 262 -11.59 2.26 1.97
CA PHE A 262 -12.93 1.68 2.01
C PHE A 262 -13.17 0.93 3.34
N SER A 263 -12.13 0.57 4.09
CA SER A 263 -12.26 -0.08 5.40
C SER A 263 -12.37 0.88 6.59
N HIS A 264 -11.87 2.12 6.43
CA HIS A 264 -11.64 3.04 7.55
C HIS A 264 -12.36 4.38 7.34
N LEU A 265 -13.01 4.89 8.39
CA LEU A 265 -13.38 6.30 8.49
C LEU A 265 -12.29 7.00 9.29
N PRO A 266 -11.57 8.01 8.76
CA PRO A 266 -10.67 8.81 9.58
C PRO A 266 -11.50 9.49 10.68
N SER A 267 -11.41 8.91 11.87
CA SER A 267 -12.13 9.27 13.09
C SER A 267 -11.11 9.24 14.21
N LYS A 268 -11.26 10.14 15.18
CA LYS A 268 -10.44 10.12 16.41
C LYS A 268 -10.75 8.90 17.28
N ASP A 269 -11.80 8.15 16.97
CA ASP A 269 -12.16 6.94 17.69
C ASP A 269 -11.36 5.74 17.16
N PRO A 270 -10.40 5.20 17.94
CA PRO A 270 -9.55 4.08 17.52
C PRO A 270 -10.35 2.79 17.29
N ARG A 271 -11.62 2.72 17.74
CA ARG A 271 -12.49 1.55 17.52
C ARG A 271 -12.84 1.32 16.05
N HIS A 272 -12.65 2.30 15.16
CA HIS A 272 -12.86 2.10 13.71
C HIS A 272 -11.73 1.32 13.03
N LEU A 273 -10.58 1.15 13.67
CA LEU A 273 -9.51 0.27 13.18
C LEU A 273 -9.83 -1.21 13.38
N VAL A 274 -10.86 -1.52 14.17
CA VAL A 274 -11.39 -2.88 14.42
C VAL A 274 -12.07 -3.48 13.18
N MET A 275 -11.88 -2.86 12.01
CA MET A 275 -12.37 -3.32 10.71
C MET A 275 -11.27 -3.93 9.85
N ASN A 276 -10.03 -3.98 10.35
CA ASN A 276 -8.91 -4.60 9.69
C ASN A 276 -8.16 -5.52 10.64
N TRP A 277 -7.73 -6.64 10.09
CA TRP A 277 -6.93 -7.68 10.72
C TRP A 277 -5.79 -8.05 9.80
N VAL A 278 -4.86 -8.85 10.31
CA VAL A 278 -3.73 -9.38 9.51
C VAL A 278 -4.21 -10.15 8.28
N ASP A 279 -5.33 -10.84 8.40
CA ASP A 279 -5.86 -11.78 7.41
C ASP A 279 -7.25 -11.42 6.88
N ALA A 280 -7.77 -10.25 7.27
CA ALA A 280 -9.09 -9.78 6.84
C ALA A 280 -9.23 -8.25 6.83
N SER A 281 -10.16 -7.75 6.01
CA SER A 281 -10.62 -6.36 6.01
C SER A 281 -12.11 -6.32 5.71
N TYR A 282 -12.87 -5.60 6.54
CA TYR A 282 -14.22 -5.18 6.21
C TYR A 282 -14.16 -3.96 5.28
N LEU A 283 -15.02 -3.93 4.25
CA LEU A 283 -15.00 -2.93 3.19
C LEU A 283 -16.34 -2.21 3.10
N VAL A 284 -16.29 -0.90 2.95
CA VAL A 284 -17.42 0.03 2.86
C VAL A 284 -17.20 0.98 1.70
N PHE A 285 -17.99 0.81 0.64
CA PHE A 285 -17.89 1.61 -0.57
C PHE A 285 -18.98 2.69 -0.60
N GLU A 286 -18.94 3.60 0.37
CA GLU A 286 -19.87 4.73 0.46
C GLU A 286 -19.22 6.01 -0.03
N LYS A 287 -19.91 6.78 -0.87
CA LYS A 287 -19.43 8.08 -1.39
C LYS A 287 -18.89 9.02 -0.31
N ALA A 288 -19.54 9.04 0.86
CA ALA A 288 -19.11 9.87 2.00
C ALA A 288 -17.71 9.51 2.53
N ARG A 289 -17.25 8.27 2.34
CA ARG A 289 -15.91 7.78 2.73
C ARG A 289 -14.87 7.97 1.64
N LEU A 290 -15.29 7.96 0.38
CA LEU A 290 -14.42 8.07 -0.80
C LEU A 290 -13.64 9.40 -0.89
N LYS A 291 -14.08 10.44 -0.18
CA LYS A 291 -13.32 11.70 -0.06
C LYS A 291 -11.97 11.52 0.67
N TYR A 292 -11.85 10.47 1.47
CA TYR A 292 -10.62 10.14 2.20
C TYR A 292 -9.71 9.15 1.43
N ALA A 293 -10.18 8.60 0.31
CA ALA A 293 -9.46 7.63 -0.54
C ALA A 293 -8.46 8.28 -1.50
N VAL A 294 -7.61 9.16 -0.98
CA VAL A 294 -6.66 9.94 -1.79
C VAL A 294 -5.45 9.10 -2.22
N PHE A 295 -5.03 8.17 -1.36
CA PHE A 295 -3.89 7.28 -1.60
C PHE A 295 -4.31 5.81 -1.82
N GLY A 296 -5.63 5.55 -1.94
CA GLY A 296 -6.17 4.23 -2.30
C GLY A 296 -6.27 4.00 -3.79
N SER A 297 -6.86 2.88 -4.20
CA SER A 297 -7.14 2.63 -5.61
C SER A 297 -8.12 3.65 -6.19
N LYS A 298 -7.65 4.44 -7.15
CA LYS A 298 -8.48 5.35 -7.93
C LYS A 298 -9.56 4.59 -8.71
N ALA A 299 -9.22 3.46 -9.33
CA ALA A 299 -10.17 2.67 -10.11
C ALA A 299 -11.34 2.19 -9.25
N VAL A 300 -11.05 1.62 -8.07
CA VAL A 300 -12.09 1.15 -7.14
C VAL A 300 -12.95 2.32 -6.65
N LYS A 301 -12.33 3.48 -6.37
CA LYS A 301 -13.04 4.70 -5.99
C LYS A 301 -13.98 5.18 -7.10
N ASP A 302 -13.50 5.24 -8.34
CA ASP A 302 -14.24 5.74 -9.49
C ASP A 302 -15.47 4.86 -9.76
N GLU A 303 -15.31 3.52 -9.72
CA GLU A 303 -16.45 2.59 -9.84
C GLU A 303 -17.44 2.73 -8.67
N ALA A 304 -16.94 2.81 -7.44
CA ALA A 304 -17.80 3.01 -6.27
C ALA A 304 -18.55 4.36 -6.29
N MET A 305 -18.00 5.40 -6.94
CA MET A 305 -18.66 6.70 -7.10
C MET A 305 -19.80 6.69 -8.13
N GLN A 306 -19.80 5.74 -9.07
CA GLN A 306 -20.82 5.66 -10.12
C GLN A 306 -22.17 5.15 -9.59
N THR A 307 -22.15 4.30 -8.57
CA THR A 307 -23.37 3.75 -7.97
C THR A 307 -23.85 4.56 -6.77
N ASN A 308 -25.17 4.68 -6.60
CA ASN A 308 -25.79 5.18 -5.36
C ASN A 308 -26.14 4.05 -4.39
N ILE A 309 -25.91 2.79 -4.77
CA ILE A 309 -26.20 1.63 -3.95
C ILE A 309 -25.13 1.54 -2.84
N PRO A 310 -25.51 1.43 -1.57
CA PRO A 310 -24.58 1.24 -0.47
C PRO A 310 -23.98 -0.17 -0.54
N LEU A 311 -22.70 -0.25 -0.94
CA LEU A 311 -22.01 -1.54 -1.04
C LEU A 311 -21.18 -1.82 0.21
N ARG A 312 -21.23 -3.06 0.68
CA ARG A 312 -20.42 -3.59 1.77
C ARG A 312 -19.70 -4.84 1.31
N GLY A 313 -18.50 -5.06 1.82
CA GLY A 313 -17.71 -6.22 1.46
C GLY A 313 -16.82 -6.72 2.57
N ILE A 314 -16.22 -7.85 2.30
CA ILE A 314 -15.18 -8.46 3.12
C ILE A 314 -14.10 -9.00 2.19
N MET A 315 -12.86 -8.73 2.54
CA MET A 315 -11.68 -9.40 1.98
C MET A 315 -11.06 -10.23 3.10
N LYS A 316 -10.83 -11.52 2.89
CA LYS A 316 -10.20 -12.36 3.92
C LYS A 316 -9.48 -13.58 3.34
N HIS A 317 -8.63 -14.19 4.14
CA HIS A 317 -8.10 -15.51 3.85
C HIS A 317 -9.10 -16.62 4.20
N GLU A 318 -9.26 -17.58 3.27
CA GLU A 318 -9.98 -18.84 3.47
C GLU A 318 -9.06 -19.99 3.09
N GLY A 319 -8.24 -20.44 4.06
CA GLY A 319 -7.18 -21.42 3.81
C GLY A 319 -6.17 -20.90 2.79
N GLN A 320 -6.02 -21.60 1.67
CA GLN A 320 -5.12 -21.21 0.58
C GLN A 320 -5.71 -20.15 -0.37
N TYR A 321 -6.96 -19.75 -0.17
CA TYR A 321 -7.67 -18.82 -1.05
C TYR A 321 -7.74 -17.43 -0.43
N LEU A 322 -7.71 -16.43 -1.30
CA LEU A 322 -8.13 -15.07 -0.96
C LEU A 322 -9.60 -14.94 -1.36
N TYR A 323 -10.49 -14.72 -0.40
CA TYR A 323 -11.90 -14.48 -0.63
C TYR A 323 -12.17 -12.97 -0.63
N ILE A 324 -12.86 -12.47 -1.65
CA ILE A 324 -13.40 -11.10 -1.65
C ILE A 324 -14.88 -11.20 -2.01
N GLY A 325 -15.75 -10.70 -1.12
CA GLY A 325 -17.20 -10.62 -1.34
C GLY A 325 -17.68 -9.18 -1.24
N ILE A 326 -18.57 -8.77 -2.13
CA ILE A 326 -19.21 -7.45 -2.15
C ILE A 326 -20.71 -7.63 -2.38
N THR A 327 -21.51 -6.98 -1.57
CA THR A 327 -22.98 -7.01 -1.63
C THR A 327 -23.54 -5.59 -1.60
N GLY A 328 -24.65 -5.39 -2.31
CA GLY A 328 -25.36 -4.13 -2.40
C GLY A 328 -26.79 -4.30 -1.94
N ARG A 329 -27.25 -3.42 -1.05
CA ARG A 329 -28.65 -3.41 -0.63
C ARG A 329 -29.48 -2.61 -1.64
N HIS A 330 -30.28 -3.29 -2.44
CA HIS A 330 -31.17 -2.67 -3.42
C HIS A 330 -32.47 -3.49 -3.61
N THR A 331 -33.54 -2.86 -4.07
CA THR A 331 -34.82 -3.53 -4.38
C THR A 331 -34.74 -4.32 -5.68
N ASN A 332 -33.94 -3.85 -6.65
CA ASN A 332 -33.60 -4.57 -7.86
C ASN A 332 -32.26 -5.33 -7.67
N SER A 333 -32.35 -6.65 -7.66
CA SER A 333 -31.22 -7.58 -7.48
C SER A 333 -30.19 -7.47 -8.61
N GLU A 334 -30.63 -7.30 -9.85
CA GLU A 334 -29.73 -7.21 -11.02
C GLU A 334 -28.88 -5.93 -10.95
N GLU A 335 -29.48 -4.82 -10.54
CA GLU A 335 -28.76 -3.55 -10.34
C GLU A 335 -27.74 -3.65 -9.20
N ALA A 336 -28.09 -4.32 -8.09
CA ALA A 336 -27.14 -4.57 -7.00
C ALA A 336 -25.95 -5.41 -7.46
N ILE A 337 -26.22 -6.52 -8.18
CA ILE A 337 -25.19 -7.40 -8.71
C ILE A 337 -24.30 -6.67 -9.72
N ALA A 338 -24.87 -5.87 -10.60
CA ALA A 338 -24.13 -5.07 -11.57
C ALA A 338 -23.19 -4.06 -10.89
N ALA A 339 -23.69 -3.32 -9.88
CA ALA A 339 -22.88 -2.39 -9.10
C ALA A 339 -21.75 -3.10 -8.33
N CYS A 340 -22.04 -4.25 -7.71
CA CYS A 340 -21.03 -5.06 -7.03
C CYS A 340 -19.97 -5.58 -8.00
N ASN A 341 -20.38 -6.02 -9.20
CA ASN A 341 -19.47 -6.50 -10.25
C ASN A 341 -18.52 -5.41 -10.74
N ALA A 342 -19.00 -4.19 -10.94
CA ALA A 342 -18.16 -3.07 -11.35
C ALA A 342 -17.01 -2.84 -10.34
N VAL A 343 -17.34 -2.75 -9.06
CA VAL A 343 -16.34 -2.60 -7.99
C VAL A 343 -15.43 -3.83 -7.86
N MET A 344 -15.98 -5.05 -7.94
CA MET A 344 -15.22 -6.30 -7.90
C MET A 344 -14.20 -6.40 -9.05
N ASN A 345 -14.57 -5.92 -10.24
CA ASN A 345 -13.68 -5.86 -11.39
C ASN A 345 -12.52 -4.88 -11.18
N ALA A 346 -12.79 -3.71 -10.60
CA ALA A 346 -11.72 -2.78 -10.21
C ALA A 346 -10.79 -3.36 -9.14
N VAL A 347 -11.34 -4.04 -8.13
CA VAL A 347 -10.54 -4.73 -7.10
C VAL A 347 -9.69 -5.85 -7.72
N HIS A 348 -10.25 -6.63 -8.64
CA HIS A 348 -9.51 -7.66 -9.37
C HIS A 348 -8.37 -7.07 -10.21
N TYR A 349 -8.61 -5.95 -10.88
CA TYR A 349 -7.59 -5.23 -11.62
C TYR A 349 -6.45 -4.79 -10.69
N GLU A 350 -6.76 -4.27 -9.50
CA GLU A 350 -5.76 -3.88 -8.51
C GLU A 350 -4.90 -5.06 -8.06
N LEU A 351 -5.52 -6.19 -7.71
CA LEU A 351 -4.80 -7.41 -7.33
C LEU A 351 -3.89 -7.90 -8.47
N THR A 352 -4.39 -7.92 -9.70
CA THR A 352 -3.62 -8.37 -10.87
C THR A 352 -2.48 -7.41 -11.18
N SER A 353 -2.72 -6.10 -11.08
CA SER A 353 -1.72 -5.05 -11.24
C SER A 353 -0.64 -5.13 -10.16
N LEU A 354 -1.04 -5.37 -8.91
CA LEU A 354 -0.13 -5.59 -7.77
C LEU A 354 0.80 -6.78 -8.05
N CYS A 355 0.23 -7.92 -8.45
CA CYS A 355 0.99 -9.11 -8.83
C CYS A 355 1.96 -8.81 -9.97
N ARG A 356 1.49 -8.18 -11.06
CA ARG A 356 2.33 -7.89 -12.24
C ARG A 356 3.48 -6.93 -11.93
N ARG A 357 3.23 -5.87 -11.14
CA ARG A 357 4.21 -4.81 -10.88
C ARG A 357 5.19 -5.17 -9.76
N SER A 358 4.68 -5.78 -8.68
CA SER A 358 5.43 -5.91 -7.42
C SER A 358 5.79 -7.37 -7.09
N PHE A 359 5.04 -8.35 -7.62
CA PHE A 359 5.26 -9.77 -7.34
C PHE A 359 5.37 -10.58 -8.64
N ARG A 360 6.41 -10.27 -9.43
CA ARG A 360 6.62 -10.89 -10.75
C ARG A 360 6.57 -12.42 -10.66
N GLY A 361 5.80 -13.03 -11.57
CA GLY A 361 5.60 -14.48 -11.61
C GLY A 361 4.38 -14.99 -10.84
N VAL A 362 3.77 -14.16 -9.99
CA VAL A 362 2.49 -14.48 -9.35
C VAL A 362 1.36 -14.35 -10.37
N ARG A 363 0.60 -15.43 -10.54
CA ARG A 363 -0.57 -15.54 -11.41
C ARG A 363 -1.81 -15.71 -10.55
N VAL A 364 -2.85 -14.95 -10.87
CA VAL A 364 -4.13 -14.94 -10.16
C VAL A 364 -5.16 -15.64 -11.02
N LYS A 365 -5.81 -16.66 -10.47
CA LYS A 365 -7.06 -17.23 -11.02
C LYS A 365 -8.17 -16.99 -10.01
N TYR A 366 -9.41 -16.89 -10.47
CA TYR A 366 -10.55 -16.79 -9.58
C TYR A 366 -11.71 -17.66 -10.05
N GLN A 367 -12.56 -17.99 -9.10
CA GLN A 367 -13.90 -18.54 -9.32
C GLN A 367 -14.92 -17.51 -8.83
N ASP A 368 -15.88 -17.17 -9.69
CA ASP A 368 -17.01 -16.35 -9.28
C ASP A 368 -17.98 -17.16 -8.42
N VAL A 369 -18.49 -16.52 -7.37
CA VAL A 369 -19.45 -17.06 -6.41
C VAL A 369 -20.58 -16.05 -6.31
N PRO A 370 -21.75 -16.30 -6.93
CA PRO A 370 -22.87 -15.38 -6.82
C PRO A 370 -23.41 -15.36 -5.38
N ILE A 371 -23.71 -14.17 -4.87
CA ILE A 371 -24.37 -13.99 -3.57
C ILE A 371 -25.79 -13.51 -3.86
N THR A 372 -26.77 -14.41 -3.82
CA THR A 372 -28.17 -14.10 -4.11
C THR A 372 -29.10 -14.53 -2.97
N GLY A 373 -30.38 -14.16 -3.08
CA GLY A 373 -31.43 -14.56 -2.13
C GLY A 373 -31.36 -13.82 -0.80
N ALA A 374 -30.87 -12.58 -0.81
CA ALA A 374 -30.73 -11.79 0.42
C ALA A 374 -32.07 -11.56 1.16
N SER A 375 -33.18 -11.41 0.44
CA SER A 375 -34.52 -11.26 1.05
C SER A 375 -34.89 -12.45 1.94
N LEU A 376 -34.80 -13.67 1.41
CA LEU A 376 -35.06 -14.91 2.15
C LEU A 376 -34.10 -15.10 3.33
N LYS A 377 -32.83 -14.72 3.17
CA LYS A 377 -31.82 -14.79 4.25
C LYS A 377 -32.12 -13.80 5.37
N ARG A 378 -32.69 -12.62 5.07
CA ARG A 378 -33.07 -11.62 6.08
C ARG A 378 -34.20 -12.11 6.99
N GLU A 379 -35.13 -12.90 6.48
CA GLU A 379 -36.22 -13.49 7.29
C GLU A 379 -35.70 -14.40 8.39
N SER A 380 -34.59 -15.11 8.14
CA SER A 380 -33.92 -16.00 9.11
C SER A 380 -32.74 -15.36 9.83
N PHE A 381 -32.52 -14.05 9.65
CA PHE A 381 -31.31 -13.37 10.08
C PHE A 381 -31.04 -13.48 11.59
N ALA A 382 -32.05 -13.19 12.41
CA ALA A 382 -31.93 -13.25 13.87
C ALA A 382 -31.64 -14.66 14.39
N ILE A 383 -32.12 -15.70 13.69
CA ILE A 383 -31.85 -17.11 14.01
C ILE A 383 -30.43 -17.48 13.60
N GLY A 384 -30.00 -17.08 12.39
CA GLY A 384 -28.65 -17.34 11.90
C GLY A 384 -27.57 -16.66 12.74
N GLN A 385 -27.79 -15.40 13.15
CA GLN A 385 -26.89 -14.68 14.06
C GLN A 385 -26.74 -15.42 15.40
N GLU A 386 -27.84 -15.77 16.05
CA GLU A 386 -27.81 -16.51 17.33
C GLU A 386 -27.14 -17.87 17.17
N THR A 387 -27.40 -18.58 16.08
CA THR A 387 -26.79 -19.88 15.80
C THR A 387 -25.27 -19.76 15.72
N ILE A 388 -24.76 -18.78 14.97
CA ILE A 388 -23.31 -18.55 14.84
C ILE A 388 -22.72 -18.15 16.20
N LEU A 389 -23.27 -17.14 16.87
CA LEU A 389 -22.74 -16.64 18.13
C LEU A 389 -22.79 -17.70 19.26
N SER A 390 -23.86 -18.49 19.32
CA SER A 390 -24.01 -19.58 20.30
C SER A 390 -22.98 -20.70 20.07
N ARG A 391 -22.69 -21.04 18.81
CA ARG A 391 -21.64 -22.01 18.47
C ARG A 391 -20.28 -21.62 19.05
N TYR A 392 -20.00 -20.32 19.14
CA TYR A 392 -18.77 -19.77 19.71
C TYR A 392 -18.92 -19.33 21.18
N LYS A 393 -19.96 -19.81 21.88
CA LYS A 393 -20.19 -19.57 23.32
C LYS A 393 -20.26 -18.08 23.69
N ALA A 394 -20.88 -17.27 22.82
CA ALA A 394 -21.22 -15.89 23.18
C ALA A 394 -22.24 -15.87 24.32
N ASP A 395 -22.10 -14.91 25.24
CA ASP A 395 -23.02 -14.76 26.37
C ASP A 395 -24.43 -14.35 25.86
N PRO A 396 -25.53 -14.82 26.46
CA PRO A 396 -26.89 -14.50 25.98
C PRO A 396 -27.17 -12.99 25.87
N ASN A 397 -26.61 -12.20 26.78
CA ASN A 397 -26.72 -10.73 26.74
C ASN A 397 -26.03 -10.12 25.51
N VAL A 398 -24.91 -10.70 25.07
CA VAL A 398 -24.22 -10.27 23.85
C VAL A 398 -25.06 -10.60 22.62
N ILE A 399 -25.69 -11.78 22.59
CA ILE A 399 -26.57 -12.18 21.48
C ILE A 399 -27.79 -11.27 21.40
N ALA A 400 -28.42 -10.97 22.53
CA ALA A 400 -29.56 -10.05 22.61
C ALA A 400 -29.17 -8.64 22.13
N GLU A 401 -28.01 -8.14 22.55
CA GLU A 401 -27.51 -6.83 22.13
C GLU A 401 -27.17 -6.79 20.62
N GLN A 402 -26.54 -7.84 20.09
CA GLN A 402 -26.25 -7.94 18.65
C GLN A 402 -27.55 -7.94 17.84
N ARG A 403 -28.56 -8.71 18.27
CA ARG A 403 -29.90 -8.67 17.66
C ARG A 403 -30.48 -7.26 17.68
N ARG A 404 -30.39 -6.56 18.81
CA ARG A 404 -30.86 -5.18 18.95
C ARG A 404 -30.18 -4.21 17.98
N ILE A 405 -28.85 -4.32 17.84
CA ILE A 405 -28.08 -3.46 16.94
C ILE A 405 -28.47 -3.71 15.47
N THR A 406 -28.75 -4.96 15.11
CA THR A 406 -29.02 -5.35 13.72
C THR A 406 -30.51 -5.54 13.41
N GLN A 407 -31.39 -4.98 14.23
CA GLN A 407 -32.84 -5.12 14.11
C GLN A 407 -33.41 -4.47 12.84
N ASN A 408 -32.72 -3.51 12.22
CA ASN A 408 -33.23 -2.71 11.10
C ASN A 408 -32.32 -2.77 9.86
N LEU A 409 -31.94 -3.99 9.46
CA LEU A 409 -31.28 -4.24 8.16
C LEU A 409 -32.15 -3.86 6.94
N SER A 410 -33.33 -3.29 7.16
CA SER A 410 -34.14 -2.67 6.12
C SER A 410 -33.65 -1.27 5.72
N ASP A 411 -33.01 -0.50 6.60
CA ASP A 411 -32.56 0.86 6.26
C ASP A 411 -31.24 0.82 5.43
N PRO A 412 -31.24 1.22 4.15
CA PRO A 412 -30.04 1.20 3.31
C PRO A 412 -28.91 2.13 3.77
N LYS A 413 -29.16 3.09 4.66
CA LYS A 413 -28.13 3.97 5.24
C LYS A 413 -27.62 3.50 6.60
N ALA A 414 -28.15 2.39 7.12
CA ALA A 414 -27.84 1.92 8.45
C ALA A 414 -26.39 1.42 8.56
N ARG A 415 -25.72 1.79 9.66
CA ARG A 415 -24.34 1.39 9.98
C ARG A 415 -24.29 0.14 10.86
N GLU A 416 -25.36 -0.63 10.88
CA GLU A 416 -25.58 -1.70 11.86
C GLU A 416 -24.52 -2.79 11.81
N ILE A 417 -24.02 -3.15 10.62
CA ILE A 417 -22.93 -4.14 10.50
C ILE A 417 -21.66 -3.61 11.17
N GLU A 418 -21.38 -2.32 11.04
CA GLU A 418 -20.21 -1.69 11.64
C GLU A 418 -20.35 -1.58 13.15
N GLU A 419 -21.51 -1.14 13.61
CA GLU A 419 -21.87 -1.07 15.02
C GLU A 419 -21.86 -2.46 15.66
N ALA A 420 -22.34 -3.49 14.95
CA ALA A 420 -22.32 -4.88 15.41
C ALA A 420 -20.88 -5.36 15.64
N ILE A 421 -19.97 -5.10 14.71
CA ILE A 421 -18.54 -5.43 14.85
C ILE A 421 -17.92 -4.65 16.01
N ILE A 422 -18.18 -3.34 16.12
CA ILE A 422 -17.60 -2.50 17.18
C ILE A 422 -18.08 -2.92 18.57
N ASN A 423 -19.32 -3.39 18.70
CA ASN A 423 -19.89 -3.82 19.98
C ASN A 423 -19.72 -5.31 20.28
N LEU A 424 -19.16 -6.11 19.36
CA LEU A 424 -18.86 -7.50 19.64
C LEU A 424 -17.66 -7.60 20.62
N PRO A 425 -17.71 -8.43 21.67
CA PRO A 425 -16.60 -8.59 22.61
C PRO A 425 -15.29 -8.96 21.91
N LEU A 426 -14.16 -8.41 22.38
CA LEU A 426 -12.83 -8.67 21.81
C LEU A 426 -12.52 -10.17 21.64
N LYS A 427 -12.87 -11.00 22.64
CA LYS A 427 -12.70 -12.47 22.61
C LYS A 427 -13.40 -13.17 21.42
N LEU A 428 -14.44 -12.55 20.86
CA LEU A 428 -15.22 -13.04 19.72
C LEU A 428 -14.87 -12.34 18.41
N ARG A 429 -13.99 -11.34 18.45
CA ARG A 429 -13.51 -10.61 17.26
C ARG A 429 -12.14 -11.06 16.83
N GLU A 430 -11.28 -11.31 17.81
CA GLU A 430 -9.84 -11.30 17.62
C GLU A 430 -9.22 -12.59 18.15
N LYS A 431 -8.24 -13.10 17.39
CA LYS A 431 -7.34 -14.17 17.82
C LYS A 431 -5.91 -13.62 17.80
N LYS A 432 -5.19 -13.78 18.90
CA LYS A 432 -3.77 -13.41 18.94
C LYS A 432 -2.97 -14.39 18.09
N ILE A 433 -1.95 -13.87 17.41
CA ILE A 433 -0.91 -14.69 16.78
C ILE A 433 -0.09 -15.25 17.95
N GLU A 434 -0.18 -16.57 18.17
CA GLU A 434 0.61 -17.29 19.16
C GLU A 434 2.06 -17.46 18.70
#